data_AF-A0A7Z7YUJ2-F1
#
_entry.id   AF-A0A7Z7YUJ2-F1
#
_cell.length_a   1.000
_cell.length_b   1.000
_cell.length_c   1.000
_cell.angle_alpha   90.00
_cell.angle_beta   90.00
_cell.angle_gamma   90.00
#
_symmetry.space_group_name_H-M   'P 1'
#
loop_
_entity.id
_entity.type
_entity.pdbx_description
1 polymer ?
#
loop_
_entity_poly.entity_id
_entity_poly.type
_entity_poly.pdbx_seq_one_letter_code
_entity_poly.pdbx_strand_id
1 'polypeptide(L)'
;MQAIDIEIDYDKEAKRIGLIVGVPEEIYFCSISHVSQAYVEYINDEWVAWRESFIPNTNHRTSYKLIAQGDFELVIARVKNYLTYIKRKKG
;
A
#
# COMPACT_ATOMS: atom_id res chain seq x y z
N MET A 1 -5.75 -32.03 -13.54
CA MET A 1 -6.35 -30.80 -12.99
C MET A 1 -6.13 -29.71 -14.02
N GLN A 2 -7.18 -29.10 -14.57
CA GLN A 2 -7.00 -27.92 -15.41
C GLN A 2 -6.68 -26.75 -14.47
N ALA A 3 -5.53 -26.10 -14.67
CA ALA A 3 -5.22 -24.85 -13.99
C ALA A 3 -6.18 -23.79 -14.53
N ILE A 4 -7.11 -23.34 -13.67
CA ILE A 4 -7.84 -22.11 -13.94
C ILE A 4 -6.83 -20.99 -13.74
N ASP A 5 -6.39 -20.38 -14.83
CA ASP A 5 -5.54 -19.20 -14.80
C ASP A 5 -6.45 -18.04 -14.34
N ILE A 6 -6.60 -17.89 -13.02
CA ILE A 6 -7.24 -16.71 -12.46
C ILE A 6 -6.18 -15.63 -12.56
N GLU A 7 -6.24 -14.85 -13.63
CA GLU A 7 -5.44 -13.63 -13.78
C GLU A 7 -5.81 -12.69 -12.62
N ILE A 8 -4.92 -12.58 -11.64
CA ILE A 8 -5.15 -11.72 -10.47
C ILE A 8 -4.85 -10.28 -10.89
N ASP A 9 -5.91 -9.49 -11.04
CA ASP A 9 -5.81 -8.05 -11.29
C ASP A 9 -5.45 -7.30 -9.99
N TYR A 10 -4.15 -7.13 -9.75
CA TYR A 10 -3.61 -6.44 -8.58
C TYR A 10 -4.08 -4.98 -8.49
N ASP A 11 -4.20 -4.30 -9.63
CA ASP A 11 -4.67 -2.91 -9.70
C ASP A 11 -6.09 -2.77 -9.15
N LYS A 12 -6.98 -3.69 -9.52
CA LYS A 12 -8.36 -3.73 -9.06
C LYS A 12 -8.45 -4.04 -7.57
N GLU A 13 -7.63 -4.96 -7.07
CA GLU A 13 -7.56 -5.28 -5.65
C GLU A 13 -7.06 -4.10 -4.81
N ALA A 14 -6.02 -3.41 -5.28
CA ALA A 14 -5.46 -2.22 -4.65
C ALA A 14 -6.50 -1.09 -4.61
N LYS A 15 -7.17 -0.80 -5.74
CA LYS A 15 -8.26 0.19 -5.82
C LYS A 15 -9.40 -0.13 -4.84
N ARG A 16 -9.79 -1.40 -4.70
CA ARG A 16 -10.86 -1.85 -3.78
C ARG A 16 -10.60 -1.47 -2.32
N ILE A 17 -9.35 -1.42 -1.89
CA ILE A 17 -8.98 -1.05 -0.51
C ILE A 17 -8.65 0.45 -0.35
N GLY A 18 -8.80 1.24 -1.42
CA GLY A 18 -8.63 2.69 -1.41
C GLY A 18 -7.21 3.15 -1.73
N LEU A 19 -6.40 2.32 -2.39
CA LEU A 19 -5.13 2.74 -2.97
C LEU A 19 -5.34 3.33 -4.37
N ILE A 20 -4.41 4.20 -4.75
CA ILE A 20 -4.25 4.78 -6.08
C ILE A 20 -3.14 4.01 -6.78
N VAL A 21 -3.32 3.73 -8.08
CA VAL A 21 -2.29 3.12 -8.93
C VAL A 21 -1.30 4.20 -9.35
N GLY A 22 -0.04 4.05 -8.96
CA GLY A 22 1.07 4.86 -9.43
C GLY A 22 1.67 4.28 -10.69
N VAL A 23 2.03 3.00 -10.64
CA VAL A 23 2.49 2.19 -11.77
C VAL A 23 1.71 0.88 -11.75
N PRO A 24 1.02 0.49 -12.85
CA PRO A 24 0.25 -0.75 -12.90
C PRO A 24 1.11 -1.95 -12.49
N GLU A 25 0.55 -2.82 -11.65
CA GLU A 25 1.19 -4.05 -11.15
C GLU A 25 2.54 -3.87 -10.42
N GLU A 26 2.95 -2.63 -10.13
CA GLU A 26 4.24 -2.35 -9.49
C GLU A 26 4.11 -1.44 -8.26
N ILE A 27 3.35 -0.33 -8.35
CA ILE A 27 3.30 0.69 -7.30
C ILE A 27 1.86 1.15 -7.05
N TYR A 28 1.45 1.06 -5.78
CA TYR A 28 0.22 1.62 -5.25
C TYR A 28 0.49 2.52 -4.05
N PHE A 29 -0.36 3.52 -3.83
CA PHE A 29 -0.21 4.41 -2.68
C PHE A 29 -1.52 5.04 -2.23
N CYS A 30 -1.55 5.59 -1.01
CA CYS A 30 -2.62 6.49 -0.60
C CYS A 30 -2.11 7.56 0.37
N SER A 31 -2.66 8.76 0.24
CA SER A 31 -2.41 9.84 1.18
C SER A 31 -3.16 9.59 2.48
N ILE A 32 -2.41 9.45 3.57
CA ILE A 32 -2.98 9.40 4.93
C ILE A 32 -3.29 10.82 5.40
N SER A 33 -2.40 11.78 5.18
CA SER A 33 -2.61 13.22 5.45
C SER A 33 -1.74 14.04 4.50
N HIS A 34 -1.78 15.37 4.61
CA HIS A 34 -0.93 16.27 3.83
C HIS A 34 0.59 16.05 4.07
N VAL A 35 0.98 15.37 5.15
CA VAL A 35 2.37 15.08 5.52
C VAL A 35 2.66 13.59 5.64
N SER A 36 1.74 12.72 5.19
CA SER A 36 1.96 11.29 5.37
C SER A 36 1.27 10.45 4.30
N GLN A 37 2.00 9.46 3.79
CA GLN A 37 1.59 8.60 2.70
C GLN A 37 1.91 7.15 3.03
N ALA A 38 1.06 6.23 2.58
CA ALA A 38 1.35 4.80 2.57
C ALA A 38 1.62 4.36 1.13
N TYR A 39 2.64 3.52 0.96
CA TYR A 39 3.05 2.94 -0.31
C TYR A 39 2.97 1.42 -0.23
N VAL A 40 2.77 0.81 -1.38
CA VAL A 40 2.86 -0.63 -1.64
C VAL A 40 3.60 -0.76 -2.96
N GLU A 41 4.79 -1.36 -2.95
CA GLU A 41 5.63 -1.49 -4.14
C GLU A 41 6.16 -2.92 -4.25
N TYR A 42 6.28 -3.41 -5.48
CA TYR A 42 6.93 -4.68 -5.77
C TYR A 42 8.45 -4.45 -5.89
N ILE A 43 9.21 -4.94 -4.92
CA ILE A 43 10.66 -4.71 -4.79
C ILE A 43 11.34 -6.06 -4.52
N ASN A 44 12.34 -6.41 -5.34
CA ASN A 44 13.16 -7.63 -5.17
C ASN A 44 12.31 -8.91 -5.01
N ASP A 45 11.35 -9.09 -5.92
CA ASP A 45 10.43 -10.24 -5.95
C ASP A 45 9.44 -10.35 -4.77
N GLU A 46 9.28 -9.27 -4.00
CA GLU A 46 8.32 -9.22 -2.90
C GLU A 46 7.50 -7.94 -2.92
N TRP A 47 6.26 -8.02 -2.46
CA TRP A 47 5.48 -6.82 -2.19
C TRP A 47 5.89 -6.25 -0.83
N VAL A 48 6.14 -4.95 -0.79
CA VAL A 48 6.54 -4.23 0.42
C VAL A 48 5.55 -3.09 0.64
N ALA A 49 4.96 -3.02 1.82
CA ALA A 49 4.11 -1.91 2.21
C ALA A 49 4.71 -1.15 3.38
N TRP A 50 4.79 0.17 3.25
CA TRP A 50 5.29 1.05 4.29
C TRP A 50 4.56 2.38 4.33
N ARG A 51 4.76 3.11 5.41
CA ARG A 51 4.30 4.48 5.59
C ARG A 51 5.49 5.40 5.72
N GLU A 52 5.40 6.54 5.06
CA GLU A 52 6.30 7.67 5.26
C GLU A 52 5.55 8.86 5.85
N SER A 53 6.28 9.65 6.64
CA SER A 53 5.85 11.00 7.01
C SER A 53 6.93 12.00 6.64
N PHE A 54 6.51 13.22 6.34
CA PHE A 54 7.36 14.27 5.79
C PHE A 54 7.29 15.54 6.64
N ILE A 55 8.32 16.38 6.57
CA ILE A 55 8.26 17.75 7.08
C ILE A 55 7.33 18.54 6.15
N PRO A 56 6.32 19.28 6.68
CA PRO A 56 5.40 20.04 5.85
C PRO A 56 6.13 20.95 4.84
N ASN A 57 5.63 20.99 3.60
CA ASN A 57 6.18 21.80 2.50
C ASN A 57 7.62 21.45 2.09
N THR A 58 8.08 20.24 2.38
CA THR A 58 9.38 19.74 1.93
C THR A 58 9.28 18.28 1.50
N ASN A 59 10.32 17.78 0.83
CA ASN A 59 10.46 16.36 0.52
C ASN A 59 11.27 15.60 1.58
N HIS A 60 11.56 16.22 2.73
CA HIS A 60 12.33 15.57 3.79
C HIS A 60 11.45 14.62 4.60
N ARG A 61 11.80 13.33 4.55
CA ARG A 61 11.16 12.28 5.33
C ARG A 61 11.55 12.41 6.81
N THR A 62 10.55 12.44 7.69
CA THR A 62 10.72 12.42 9.16
C THR A 62 10.68 11.02 9.74
N SER A 63 9.93 10.11 9.13
CA SER A 63 9.79 8.74 9.62
C SER A 63 9.46 7.77 8.51
N TYR A 64 9.85 6.53 8.74
CA TYR A 64 9.54 5.37 7.94
C TYR A 64 8.99 4.28 8.85
N LYS A 65 7.90 3.62 8.45
CA LYS A 65 7.34 2.48 9.17
C LYS A 65 6.93 1.39 8.20
N LEU A 66 7.56 0.23 8.31
CA LEU A 66 7.13 -0.98 7.61
C LEU A 66 5.74 -1.41 8.14
N ILE A 67 4.84 -1.75 7.21
CA ILE A 67 3.50 -2.28 7.49
C ILE A 67 3.51 -3.79 7.29
N ALA A 68 4.01 -4.25 6.14
CA ALA A 68 4.10 -5.67 5.77
C ALA A 68 5.08 -5.88 4.62
N GLN A 69 5.53 -7.12 4.45
CA GLN A 69 6.36 -7.60 3.35
C GLN A 69 6.00 -9.06 3.05
N GLY A 70 6.02 -9.46 1.78
CA GLY A 70 5.75 -10.82 1.32
C GLY A 70 4.83 -10.85 0.10
N ASP A 71 3.98 -11.86 0.01
CA ASP A 71 3.04 -12.01 -1.11
C ASP A 71 1.99 -10.89 -1.16
N PHE A 72 1.50 -10.58 -2.36
CA PHE A 72 0.53 -9.52 -2.60
C PHE A 72 -0.70 -9.61 -1.69
N GLU A 73 -1.30 -10.80 -1.58
CA GLU A 73 -2.52 -11.02 -0.78
C GLU A 73 -2.30 -10.69 0.70
N LEU A 74 -1.15 -11.13 1.25
CA LEU A 74 -0.77 -10.86 2.64
C LEU A 74 -0.59 -9.35 2.84
N VAL A 75 0.15 -8.70 1.94
CA VAL A 75 0.48 -7.28 2.04
C VAL A 75 -0.78 -6.42 1.93
N ILE A 76 -1.64 -6.66 0.93
CA ILE A 76 -2.92 -5.96 0.75
C ILE A 76 -3.85 -6.16 1.95
N ALA A 77 -3.94 -7.36 2.51
CA ALA A 77 -4.74 -7.61 3.71
C ALA A 77 -4.24 -6.79 4.91
N ARG A 78 -2.91 -6.71 5.10
CA ARG A 78 -2.29 -5.90 6.16
C ARG A 78 -2.49 -4.40 5.94
N VAL A 79 -2.37 -3.93 4.70
CA VAL A 79 -2.63 -2.53 4.33
C VAL A 79 -4.08 -2.16 4.58
N LYS A 80 -5.05 -2.99 4.16
CA LYS A 80 -6.48 -2.79 4.43
C LYS A 80 -6.77 -2.62 5.92
N ASN A 81 -6.20 -3.49 6.75
CA ASN A 81 -6.34 -3.41 8.21
C ASN A 81 -5.71 -2.13 8.77
N TYR A 82 -4.52 -1.76 8.28
CA TYR A 82 -3.82 -0.55 8.68
C TYR A 82 -4.62 0.73 8.34
N LEU A 83 -5.11 0.84 7.11
CA LEU A 83 -5.92 1.97 6.67
C LEU A 83 -7.24 2.07 7.45
N THR A 84 -7.88 0.93 7.72
CA THR A 84 -9.10 0.88 8.55
C THR A 84 -8.84 1.40 9.96
N TYR A 85 -7.74 0.98 10.58
CA TYR A 85 -7.34 1.45 11.90
C TYR A 85 -7.06 2.96 11.93
N ILE A 86 -6.33 3.49 10.95
CA ILE A 86 -6.05 4.93 10.87
C ILE A 86 -7.34 5.73 10.70
N LYS A 87 -8.24 5.30 9.80
CA LYS A 87 -9.53 5.97 9.58
C LYS A 87 -10.35 6.07 10.87
N ARG A 88 -10.37 5.00 11.68
CA ARG A 88 -11.07 4.99 12.99
C ARG A 88 -10.46 5.93 14.02
N LYS A 89 -9.14 6.14 14.00
CA LYS A 89 -8.46 7.06 14.95
C LYS A 89 -8.62 8.53 14.62
N LYS A 90 -9.12 8.87 13.43
CA LYS A 90 -9.34 10.25 12.99
C LYS A 90 -10.76 10.76 13.27
N GLY A 91 -11.69 9.87 13.65
CA GLY A 91 -13.00 10.23 14.20
C GLY A 91 -12.96 10.16 15.71
#